data_AF-A0A4R3L799-F1
#
_entry.id   AF-A0A4R3L799-F1
#
_cell.length_a   1.000
_cell.length_b   1.000
_cell.length_c   1.000
_cell.angle_alpha   90.00
_cell.angle_beta   90.00
_cell.angle_gamma   90.00
#
_symmetry.space_group_name_H-M   'P 1'
#
loop_
_entity.id
_entity.type
_entity.pdbx_description
1 polymer ?
#
loop_
_entity_poly.entity_id
_entity_poly.type
_entity_poly.pdbx_seq_one_letter_code
_entity_poly.pdbx_strand_id
1 'polypeptide(L)'
;MEKVMMKQGSFSYQSVDFSTSNPLSLNKITELENRLRGLIRIIRKGLEKIYTVLIHFQTSNDSAMVSFWKSVAHWYQKKGWSMLSDLIYELKRREIQYQDYFMIKDVLDIQENIAVPMVQGLSNRHLDEGQLESVLHYLKELPFYLQYDLQLESMDFKKVQPIQYQDYQTSMSFLAANRFEDLHYQIDFKPKWG
;
A
#
# COMPACT_ATOMS: atom_id res chain seq x y z
N MET A 1 -8.95 -62.47 -1.54
CA MET A 1 -9.49 -61.30 -2.28
C MET A 1 -10.46 -60.58 -1.36
N GLU A 2 -9.97 -59.60 -0.61
CA GLU A 2 -10.81 -58.76 0.26
C GLU A 2 -11.41 -57.61 -0.54
N LYS A 3 -12.73 -57.44 -0.42
CA LYS A 3 -13.50 -56.39 -1.09
C LYS A 3 -13.52 -55.18 -0.17
N VAL A 4 -12.70 -54.17 -0.47
CA VAL A 4 -12.72 -52.90 0.26
C VAL A 4 -13.96 -52.10 -0.16
N MET A 5 -14.93 -51.97 0.74
CA MET A 5 -16.06 -51.06 0.57
C MET A 5 -15.61 -49.62 0.86
N MET A 6 -15.59 -48.78 -0.17
CA MET A 6 -15.44 -47.33 0.00
C MET A 6 -16.75 -46.75 0.54
N LYS A 7 -16.70 -46.13 1.72
CA LYS A 7 -17.78 -45.28 2.24
C LYS A 7 -17.85 -44.01 1.37
N GLN A 8 -18.98 -43.80 0.71
CA GLN A 8 -19.32 -42.50 0.11
C GLN A 8 -19.48 -41.47 1.22
N GLY A 9 -18.47 -40.63 1.42
CA GLY A 9 -18.59 -39.43 2.23
C GLY A 9 -19.42 -38.42 1.45
N SER A 10 -20.64 -38.16 1.91
CA SER A 10 -21.46 -37.04 1.47
C SER A 10 -20.75 -35.74 1.83
N PHE A 11 -20.06 -35.13 0.86
CA PHE A 11 -19.55 -33.76 0.96
C PHE A 11 -20.75 -32.82 0.87
N SER A 12 -21.21 -32.31 2.01
CA SER A 12 -22.13 -31.17 2.03
C SER A 12 -21.33 -29.92 1.63
N TYR A 13 -21.47 -29.48 0.39
CA TYR A 13 -21.17 -28.08 0.08
C TYR A 13 -22.17 -27.23 0.87
N GLN A 14 -21.71 -26.59 1.94
CA GLN A 14 -22.41 -25.42 2.45
C GLN A 14 -22.29 -24.37 1.35
N SER A 15 -23.34 -24.24 0.54
CA SER A 15 -23.55 -23.09 -0.33
C SER A 15 -23.63 -21.87 0.58
N VAL A 16 -22.53 -21.11 0.65
CA VAL A 16 -22.55 -19.78 1.26
C VAL A 16 -23.44 -18.94 0.35
N ASP A 17 -24.61 -18.55 0.85
CA ASP A 17 -25.49 -17.59 0.16
C ASP A 17 -24.74 -16.27 0.01
N PHE A 18 -24.26 -15.98 -1.20
CA PHE A 18 -23.65 -14.71 -1.59
C PHE A 18 -24.69 -13.61 -1.82
N SER A 19 -25.97 -13.84 -1.49
CA SER A 19 -27.08 -12.93 -1.75
C SER A 19 -27.34 -11.95 -0.59
N THR A 20 -26.30 -11.35 -0.01
CA THR A 20 -26.49 -10.10 0.76
C THR A 20 -25.41 -9.09 0.41
N SER A 21 -25.85 -8.03 -0.26
CA SER A 21 -25.20 -6.74 -0.46
C SER A 21 -24.99 -6.03 0.88
N ASN A 22 -24.29 -6.67 1.82
CA ASN A 22 -23.95 -6.07 3.09
C ASN A 22 -22.67 -5.27 2.88
N PRO A 23 -22.70 -3.93 3.04
CA PRO A 23 -21.49 -3.12 2.96
C PRO A 23 -20.46 -3.65 3.96
N LEU A 24 -19.21 -3.73 3.51
CA LEU A 24 -18.11 -4.20 4.34
C LEU A 24 -18.02 -3.38 5.63
N SER A 25 -17.78 -4.03 6.76
CA SER A 25 -17.69 -3.33 8.03
C SER A 25 -16.56 -2.29 8.01
N LEU A 26 -16.79 -1.16 8.68
CA LEU A 26 -15.82 -0.07 8.76
C LEU A 26 -14.42 -0.55 9.20
N ASN A 27 -14.37 -1.50 10.14
CA ASN A 27 -13.13 -2.08 10.65
C ASN A 27 -12.28 -2.73 9.55
N LYS A 28 -12.90 -3.40 8.57
CA LYS A 28 -12.18 -4.03 7.46
C LYS A 28 -11.65 -3.00 6.46
N ILE A 29 -12.36 -1.91 6.24
CA ILE A 29 -11.86 -0.81 5.40
C ILE A 29 -10.67 -0.14 6.10
N THR A 30 -10.77 0.09 7.41
CA THR A 30 -9.66 0.62 8.23
C THR A 30 -8.45 -0.32 8.22
N GLU A 31 -8.66 -1.64 8.24
CA GLU A 31 -7.59 -2.62 8.09
C GLU A 31 -6.85 -2.43 6.76
N LEU A 32 -7.56 -2.42 5.63
CA LEU A 32 -6.97 -2.23 4.29
C LEU A 32 -6.24 -0.88 4.18
N GLU A 33 -6.78 0.20 4.76
CA GLU A 33 -6.12 1.51 4.81
C GLU A 33 -4.80 1.43 5.58
N ASN A 34 -4.80 0.80 6.75
CA ASN A 34 -3.62 0.68 7.60
C ASN A 34 -2.51 -0.13 6.93
N ARG A 35 -2.90 -1.15 6.14
CA ARG A 35 -1.99 -1.97 5.35
C ARG A 35 -1.36 -1.20 4.18
N LEU A 36 -2.15 -0.47 3.40
CA LEU A 36 -1.63 0.44 2.38
C LEU A 36 -0.66 1.48 2.98
N ARG A 37 -1.01 2.09 4.11
CA ARG A 37 -0.10 2.99 4.85
C ARG A 37 1.15 2.26 5.34
N GLY A 38 1.05 0.98 5.68
CA GLY A 38 2.18 0.10 6.00
C GLY A 38 3.14 -0.03 4.82
N LEU A 39 2.62 -0.40 3.65
CA LEU A 39 3.40 -0.47 2.40
C LEU A 39 4.08 0.85 2.05
N ILE A 40 3.37 1.98 2.15
CA ILE A 40 3.96 3.31 1.91
C ILE A 40 5.15 3.58 2.84
N ARG A 41 5.03 3.21 4.13
CA ARG A 41 6.12 3.33 5.10
C ARG A 41 7.31 2.44 4.73
N ILE A 42 7.06 1.23 4.23
CA ILE A 42 8.11 0.31 3.76
C ILE A 42 8.84 0.90 2.56
N ILE A 43 8.12 1.44 1.57
CA ILE A 43 8.71 2.10 0.39
C ILE A 43 9.63 3.23 0.82
N ARG A 44 9.16 4.13 1.70
CA ARG A 44 9.95 5.26 2.19
C ARG A 44 11.23 4.79 2.87
N LYS A 45 11.12 3.82 3.79
CA LYS A 45 12.29 3.22 4.45
C LYS A 45 13.25 2.58 3.46
N GLY A 46 12.74 1.92 2.42
CA GLY A 46 13.54 1.33 1.35
C GLY A 46 14.38 2.38 0.63
N LEU A 47 13.75 3.47 0.17
CA LEU A 47 14.44 4.56 -0.52
C LEU A 47 15.49 5.25 0.36
N GLU A 48 15.20 5.47 1.64
CA GLU A 48 16.13 6.04 2.62
C GLU A 48 17.34 5.13 2.88
N LYS A 49 17.11 3.81 2.97
CA LYS A 49 18.18 2.83 3.13
C LYS A 49 19.06 2.76 1.89
N ILE A 50 18.47 2.70 0.70
CA ILE A 50 19.23 2.71 -0.56
C ILE A 50 20.10 3.96 -0.65
N TYR A 51 19.54 5.13 -0.32
CA TYR A 51 20.32 6.38 -0.27
C TYR A 51 21.53 6.26 0.67
N THR A 52 21.30 5.75 1.88
CA THR A 52 22.37 5.56 2.87
C THR A 52 23.44 4.63 2.32
N VAL A 53 23.05 3.50 1.72
CA VAL A 53 23.97 2.54 1.10
C VAL A 53 24.77 3.20 -0.03
N LEU A 54 24.11 3.95 -0.91
CA LEU A 54 24.76 4.64 -2.03
C LEU A 54 25.74 5.73 -1.61
N ILE A 55 25.52 6.43 -0.49
CA ILE A 55 26.51 7.36 0.06
C ILE A 55 27.80 6.63 0.46
N HIS A 56 27.69 5.41 1.00
CA HIS A 56 28.87 4.60 1.33
C HIS A 56 29.57 4.09 0.06
N PHE A 57 28.79 3.76 -0.98
CA PHE A 57 29.30 3.38 -2.30
C PHE A 57 29.92 4.54 -3.10
N GLN A 58 29.62 5.81 -2.80
CA GLN A 58 30.21 6.97 -3.50
C GLN A 58 31.74 7.10 -3.33
N THR A 59 32.39 6.20 -2.58
CA THR A 59 33.84 6.00 -2.60
C THR A 59 34.34 5.21 -3.81
N SER A 60 33.43 4.56 -4.55
CA SER A 60 33.63 3.88 -5.84
C SER A 60 32.78 4.54 -6.93
N ASN A 61 33.35 4.70 -8.13
CA ASN A 61 32.88 5.54 -9.25
C ASN A 61 31.51 5.17 -9.91
N ASP A 62 30.58 4.48 -9.25
CA ASP A 62 29.33 4.05 -9.89
C ASP A 62 28.27 5.17 -10.00
N SER A 63 28.49 6.00 -11.03
CA SER A 63 27.60 7.10 -11.41
C SER A 63 26.21 6.64 -11.86
N ALA A 64 26.08 5.42 -12.40
CA ALA A 64 24.84 4.92 -12.98
C ALA A 64 23.78 4.61 -11.90
N MET A 65 24.12 3.84 -10.87
CA MET A 65 23.20 3.48 -9.80
C MET A 65 22.73 4.71 -9.01
N VAL A 66 23.65 5.64 -8.74
CA VAL A 66 23.33 6.93 -8.10
C VAL A 66 22.38 7.75 -8.96
N SER A 67 22.61 7.80 -10.29
CA SER A 67 21.72 8.50 -11.24
C SER A 67 20.34 7.86 -11.30
N PHE A 68 20.27 6.53 -11.30
CA PHE A 68 19.00 5.81 -11.30
C PHE A 68 18.22 6.06 -10.01
N TRP A 69 18.86 5.98 -8.84
CA TRP A 69 18.23 6.32 -7.56
C TRP A 69 17.72 7.75 -7.54
N LYS A 70 18.49 8.73 -8.02
CA LYS A 70 18.06 10.14 -8.12
C LYS A 70 16.82 10.28 -8.99
N SER A 71 16.77 9.54 -10.11
CA SER A 71 15.63 9.55 -11.03
C SER A 71 14.37 8.95 -10.37
N VAL A 72 14.51 7.86 -9.60
CA VAL A 72 13.41 7.29 -8.80
C VAL A 72 12.95 8.26 -7.71
N ALA A 73 13.87 8.87 -6.96
CA ALA A 73 13.55 9.84 -5.92
C ALA A 73 12.80 11.05 -6.49
N HIS A 74 13.25 11.59 -7.63
CA HIS A 74 12.59 12.68 -8.34
C HIS A 74 11.19 12.30 -8.83
N TRP A 75 11.04 11.09 -9.38
CA TRP A 75 9.74 10.58 -9.80
C TRP A 75 8.76 10.48 -8.61
N TYR A 76 9.23 10.01 -7.45
CA TYR A 76 8.43 9.96 -6.24
C TYR A 76 8.00 11.35 -5.75
N GLN A 77 8.91 12.32 -5.78
CA GLN A 77 8.61 13.72 -5.46
C GLN A 77 7.56 14.33 -6.39
N LYS A 78 7.62 14.00 -7.69
CA LYS A 78 6.69 14.55 -8.70
C LYS A 78 5.34 13.86 -8.74
N LYS A 79 5.29 12.53 -8.54
CA LYS A 79 4.10 11.72 -8.84
C LYS A 79 3.92 10.49 -7.95
N GLY A 80 5.00 9.77 -7.62
CA GLY A 80 4.86 8.48 -6.92
C GLY A 80 4.11 8.58 -5.58
N TRP A 81 4.37 9.62 -4.77
CA TRP A 81 3.66 9.80 -3.50
C TRP A 81 2.21 10.21 -3.65
N SER A 82 1.87 11.00 -4.67
CA SER A 82 0.47 11.37 -4.91
C SER A 82 -0.33 10.15 -5.35
N MET A 83 0.20 9.33 -6.25
CA MET A 83 -0.44 8.07 -6.67
C MET A 83 -0.79 7.17 -5.47
N LEU A 84 0.16 6.96 -4.55
CA LEU A 84 -0.07 6.15 -3.35
C LEU A 84 -1.10 6.78 -2.40
N SER A 85 -1.14 8.10 -2.33
CA SER A 85 -2.12 8.84 -1.53
C SER A 85 -3.52 8.76 -2.13
N ASP A 86 -3.61 8.81 -3.46
CA ASP A 86 -4.85 8.67 -4.22
C ASP A 86 -5.46 7.28 -4.00
N LEU A 87 -4.65 6.22 -3.92
CA LEU A 87 -5.14 4.87 -3.60
C LEU A 87 -5.82 4.80 -2.22
N ILE A 88 -5.24 5.45 -1.20
CA ILE A 88 -5.87 5.53 0.13
C ILE A 88 -7.18 6.32 0.06
N TYR A 89 -7.18 7.44 -0.68
CA TYR A 89 -8.37 8.25 -0.86
C TYR A 89 -9.49 7.48 -1.55
N GLU A 90 -9.17 6.78 -2.64
CA GLU A 90 -10.09 5.94 -3.39
C GLU A 90 -10.64 4.81 -2.51
N LEU A 91 -9.80 4.08 -1.77
CA LEU A 91 -10.25 3.03 -0.86
C LEU A 91 -11.33 3.53 0.13
N LYS A 92 -11.21 4.76 0.62
CA LYS A 92 -12.15 5.32 1.61
C LYS A 92 -13.50 5.70 1.03
N ARG A 93 -13.56 6.08 -0.25
CA ARG A 93 -14.78 6.55 -0.92
C ARG A 93 -15.51 5.47 -1.73
N ARG A 94 -14.89 4.31 -1.94
CA ARG A 94 -15.48 3.19 -2.69
C ARG A 94 -16.33 2.29 -1.80
N GLU A 95 -17.44 1.82 -2.33
CA GLU A 95 -18.28 0.81 -1.71
C GLU A 95 -17.64 -0.56 -1.96
N ILE A 96 -16.83 -0.99 -0.99
CA ILE A 96 -16.10 -2.24 -1.08
C ILE A 96 -17.06 -3.37 -0.68
N GLN A 97 -17.29 -4.33 -1.58
CA GLN A 97 -18.05 -5.53 -1.26
C GLN A 97 -17.14 -6.58 -0.63
N TYR A 98 -17.73 -7.64 -0.07
CA TYR A 98 -16.95 -8.71 0.56
C TYR A 98 -15.96 -9.37 -0.41
N GLN A 99 -16.34 -9.58 -1.66
CA GLN A 99 -15.46 -10.15 -2.69
C GLN A 99 -14.27 -9.23 -3.00
N ASP A 100 -14.52 -7.92 -3.14
CA ASP A 100 -13.48 -6.92 -3.43
C ASP A 100 -12.51 -6.80 -2.25
N TYR A 101 -13.01 -6.91 -1.02
CA TYR A 101 -12.16 -6.93 0.17
C TYR A 101 -11.13 -8.05 0.12
N PHE A 102 -11.53 -9.28 -0.22
CA PHE A 102 -10.59 -10.40 -0.28
C PHE A 102 -9.58 -10.21 -1.42
N MET A 103 -10.02 -9.75 -2.58
CA MET A 103 -9.11 -9.41 -3.69
C MET A 103 -8.08 -8.36 -3.28
N ILE A 104 -8.52 -7.23 -2.71
CA ILE A 104 -7.63 -6.16 -2.25
C ILE A 104 -6.67 -6.71 -1.18
N LYS A 105 -7.20 -7.48 -0.22
CA LYS A 105 -6.40 -8.08 0.86
C LYS A 105 -5.31 -8.99 0.30
N ASP A 106 -5.62 -9.81 -0.71
CA ASP A 106 -4.67 -10.74 -1.31
C ASP A 106 -3.58 -10.00 -2.10
N VAL A 107 -3.94 -8.94 -2.85
CA VAL A 107 -2.97 -8.06 -3.49
C VAL A 107 -2.02 -7.47 -2.44
N LEU A 108 -2.56 -6.94 -1.34
CA LEU A 108 -1.72 -6.37 -0.28
C LEU A 108 -0.87 -7.44 0.42
N ASP A 109 -1.38 -8.65 0.64
CA ASP A 109 -0.62 -9.78 1.19
C ASP A 109 0.60 -10.09 0.31
N ILE A 110 0.39 -10.19 -1.01
CA ILE A 110 1.47 -10.45 -1.98
C ILE A 110 2.51 -9.34 -1.93
N GLN A 111 2.09 -8.07 -2.03
CA GLN A 111 3.02 -6.94 -2.08
C GLN A 111 3.78 -6.76 -0.76
N GLU A 112 3.16 -7.04 0.39
CA GLU A 112 3.83 -7.03 1.69
C GLU A 112 4.85 -8.16 1.82
N ASN A 113 4.50 -9.37 1.36
CA ASN A 113 5.40 -10.54 1.35
C ASN A 113 6.63 -10.34 0.46
N ILE A 114 6.55 -9.45 -0.54
CA ILE A 114 7.68 -9.08 -1.40
C ILE A 114 8.45 -7.90 -0.78
N ALA A 115 7.75 -6.81 -0.45
CA ALA A 115 8.37 -5.55 -0.04
C ALA A 115 9.11 -5.65 1.31
N VAL A 116 8.54 -6.36 2.29
CA VAL A 116 9.13 -6.44 3.63
C VAL A 116 10.49 -7.15 3.60
N PRO A 117 10.63 -8.36 3.04
CA PRO A 117 11.93 -9.02 2.97
C PRO A 117 12.95 -8.23 2.15
N MET A 118 12.54 -7.62 1.03
CA MET A 118 13.44 -6.81 0.20
C MET A 118 14.05 -5.63 0.98
N VAL A 119 13.22 -4.84 1.66
CA VAL A 119 13.70 -3.67 2.42
C VAL A 119 14.44 -4.06 3.70
N GLN A 120 14.12 -5.22 4.29
CA GLN A 120 14.90 -5.77 5.40
C GLN A 120 16.27 -6.26 4.93
N GLY A 121 16.34 -6.89 3.76
CA GLY A 121 17.58 -7.35 3.12
C GLY A 121 18.59 -6.23 2.87
N LEU A 122 18.13 -4.99 2.67
CA LEU A 122 18.99 -3.81 2.54
C LEU A 122 19.84 -3.49 3.79
N SER A 123 19.59 -4.14 4.93
CA SER A 123 20.46 -4.00 6.12
C SER A 123 21.71 -4.88 6.06
N ASN A 124 21.84 -5.76 5.06
CA ASN A 124 22.96 -6.68 4.95
C ASN A 124 24.22 -5.97 4.44
N ARG A 125 25.38 -6.28 5.05
CA ARG A 125 26.66 -5.61 4.72
C ARG A 125 27.28 -6.01 3.38
N HIS A 126 26.65 -6.92 2.63
CA HIS A 126 27.18 -7.52 1.40
C HIS A 126 26.17 -7.41 0.26
N LEU A 127 25.49 -6.25 0.15
CA LEU A 127 24.59 -6.00 -0.98
C LEU A 127 25.42 -5.85 -2.24
N ASP A 128 25.09 -6.65 -3.25
CA ASP A 128 25.61 -6.41 -4.60
C ASP A 128 24.76 -5.37 -5.35
N GLU A 129 25.32 -4.86 -6.45
CA GLU A 129 24.67 -3.84 -7.27
C GLU A 129 23.34 -4.34 -7.86
N GLY A 130 23.28 -5.60 -8.30
CA GLY A 130 22.09 -6.18 -8.90
C GLY A 130 20.93 -6.30 -7.89
N GLN A 131 21.23 -6.55 -6.62
CA GLN A 131 20.27 -6.53 -5.53
C GLN A 131 19.73 -5.12 -5.28
N LEU A 132 20.60 -4.11 -5.26
CA LEU A 132 20.18 -2.71 -5.12
C LEU A 132 19.32 -2.27 -6.30
N GLU A 133 19.71 -2.61 -7.52
CA GLU A 133 18.97 -2.35 -8.75
C GLU A 133 17.58 -2.98 -8.69
N SER A 134 17.50 -4.27 -8.32
CA SER A 134 16.25 -5.02 -8.22
C SER A 134 15.28 -4.38 -7.22
N VAL A 135 15.78 -4.02 -6.03
CA VAL A 135 14.95 -3.37 -5.01
C VAL A 135 14.50 -1.99 -5.50
N LEU A 136 15.38 -1.22 -6.12
CA LEU A 136 15.06 0.13 -6.61
C LEU A 136 14.02 0.09 -7.74
N HIS A 137 14.14 -0.86 -8.66
CA HIS A 137 13.13 -1.13 -9.70
C HIS A 137 11.79 -1.51 -9.10
N TYR A 138 11.78 -2.48 -8.18
CA TYR A 138 10.56 -2.90 -7.51
C TYR A 138 9.86 -1.71 -6.82
N LEU A 139 10.61 -0.93 -6.04
CA LEU A 139 10.06 0.23 -5.36
C LEU A 139 9.47 1.23 -6.36
N LYS A 140 10.21 1.58 -7.41
CA LYS A 140 9.75 2.51 -8.46
C LYS A 140 8.42 2.06 -9.11
N GLU A 141 8.27 0.78 -9.42
CA GLU A 141 7.11 0.26 -10.15
C GLU A 141 5.91 -0.07 -9.22
N LEU A 142 6.15 -0.28 -7.93
CA LEU A 142 5.11 -0.67 -6.96
C LEU A 142 3.86 0.23 -6.95
N PRO A 143 3.95 1.57 -7.02
CA PRO A 143 2.74 2.40 -7.09
C PRO A 143 1.89 2.14 -8.33
N PHE A 144 2.50 1.78 -9.47
CA PHE A 144 1.77 1.41 -10.68
C PHE A 144 1.12 0.03 -10.52
N TYR A 145 1.83 -0.95 -9.97
CA TYR A 145 1.27 -2.27 -9.70
C TYR A 145 0.09 -2.19 -8.74
N LEU A 146 0.22 -1.43 -7.65
CA LEU A 146 -0.90 -1.22 -6.73
C LEU A 146 -2.08 -0.52 -7.40
N GLN A 147 -1.86 0.47 -8.26
CA GLN A 147 -2.96 1.10 -8.98
C GLN A 147 -3.66 0.13 -9.94
N TYR A 148 -2.89 -0.67 -10.67
CA TYR A 148 -3.41 -1.61 -11.65
C TYR A 148 -4.09 -2.82 -11.02
N ASP A 149 -3.52 -3.39 -9.96
CA ASP A 149 -4.01 -4.62 -9.33
C ASP A 149 -5.22 -4.36 -8.44
N LEU A 150 -5.27 -3.20 -7.76
CA LEU A 150 -6.38 -2.88 -6.86
C LEU A 150 -7.65 -2.44 -7.58
N GLN A 151 -7.53 -1.85 -8.77
CA GLN A 151 -8.65 -1.41 -9.62
C GLN A 151 -9.76 -0.65 -8.86
N LEU A 152 -9.39 0.16 -7.86
CA LEU A 152 -10.36 0.84 -6.99
C LEU A 152 -11.28 1.77 -7.80
N GLU A 153 -10.80 2.28 -8.94
CA GLU A 153 -11.55 3.17 -9.81
C GLU A 153 -12.78 2.51 -10.46
N SER A 154 -12.75 1.19 -10.67
CA SER A 154 -13.88 0.44 -11.26
C SER A 154 -14.92 0.02 -10.22
N MET A 155 -14.68 0.27 -8.93
CA MET A 155 -15.63 -0.05 -7.85
C MET A 155 -16.67 1.06 -7.69
N ASP A 156 -17.86 0.70 -7.20
CA ASP A 156 -18.93 1.66 -6.97
C ASP A 156 -18.57 2.69 -5.89
N PHE A 157 -19.17 3.88 -5.96
CA PHE A 157 -19.03 4.88 -4.91
C PHE A 157 -19.92 4.54 -3.72
N LYS A 158 -19.43 4.76 -2.49
CA LYS A 158 -20.28 4.76 -1.29
C LYS A 158 -21.42 5.74 -1.50
N LYS A 159 -22.66 5.25 -1.49
CA LYS A 159 -23.83 6.13 -1.40
C LYS A 159 -23.72 6.91 -0.10
N VAL A 160 -23.44 8.21 -0.21
CA VAL A 160 -23.52 9.12 0.93
C VAL A 160 -25.00 9.20 1.29
N GLN A 161 -25.41 8.55 2.38
CA GLN A 161 -26.71 8.84 2.95
C GLN A 161 -26.70 10.32 3.35
N PRO A 162 -27.71 11.12 2.94
CA PRO A 162 -27.74 12.53 3.29
C PRO A 162 -27.72 12.65 4.81
N ILE A 163 -26.65 13.26 5.32
CA ILE A 163 -26.47 13.53 6.74
C ILE A 163 -27.63 14.43 7.15
N GLN A 164 -28.45 14.00 8.13
CA GLN A 164 -29.44 14.89 8.72
C GLN A 164 -28.68 16.08 9.34
N TYR A 165 -29.10 17.30 9.00
CA TYR A 165 -28.40 18.57 9.26
C TYR A 165 -27.93 18.78 10.73
N GLN A 166 -28.47 18.04 11.69
CA GLN A 166 -28.10 18.10 13.11
C GLN A 166 -26.72 17.48 13.42
N ASP A 167 -26.25 16.49 12.65
CA ASP A 167 -24.94 15.85 12.89
C ASP A 167 -23.75 16.63 12.28
N TYR A 168 -24.04 17.61 11.42
CA TYR A 168 -23.04 18.44 10.75
C TYR A 168 -22.38 19.46 11.70
N GLN A 169 -23.11 19.94 12.72
CA GLN A 169 -22.55 20.91 13.68
C GLN A 169 -21.56 20.27 14.65
N THR A 170 -21.80 19.02 15.05
CA THR A 170 -20.93 18.26 15.96
C THR A 170 -19.65 17.77 15.27
N SER A 171 -19.73 17.45 13.98
CA SER A 171 -18.58 17.00 13.19
C SER A 171 -17.68 18.16 12.73
N MET A 172 -18.23 19.35 12.48
CA MET A 172 -17.44 20.55 12.16
C MET A 172 -16.64 21.08 13.35
N SER A 173 -17.16 20.98 14.58
CA SER A 173 -16.40 21.33 15.79
C SER A 173 -15.27 20.32 16.09
N PHE A 174 -15.50 19.03 15.82
CA PHE A 174 -14.48 17.98 15.98
C PHE A 174 -13.37 18.04 14.90
N LEU A 175 -13.72 18.39 13.64
CA LEU A 175 -12.75 18.59 12.56
C LEU A 175 -11.96 19.90 12.70
N ALA A 176 -12.56 20.95 13.29
CA ALA A 176 -11.83 22.18 13.63
C ALA A 176 -10.80 21.95 14.75
N ALA A 177 -11.10 21.06 15.71
CA ALA A 177 -10.18 20.71 16.79
C ALA A 177 -8.99 19.85 16.31
N ASN A 178 -9.22 18.91 15.39
CA ASN A 178 -8.17 17.97 14.93
C ASN A 178 -7.36 18.46 13.71
N ARG A 179 -7.78 19.52 13.00
CA ARG A 179 -7.01 20.08 11.87
C ARG A 179 -5.75 20.84 12.28
N PHE A 180 -5.59 21.19 13.56
CA PHE A 180 -4.41 21.97 14.00
C PHE A 180 -3.20 21.11 14.40
N GLU A 181 -3.37 19.82 14.71
CA GLU A 181 -2.25 18.98 15.16
C GLU A 181 -1.54 18.24 14.01
N ASP A 182 -2.23 17.90 12.91
CA ASP A 182 -1.67 17.08 11.82
C ASP A 182 -0.98 17.87 10.69
N LEU A 183 -0.97 19.21 10.73
CA LEU A 183 -0.40 20.07 9.66
C LEU A 183 1.06 20.52 9.89
N HIS A 184 1.73 20.04 10.94
CA HIS A 184 3.10 20.48 11.28
C HIS A 184 4.25 19.53 10.90
N TYR A 185 4.02 18.46 10.13
CA TYR A 185 5.12 17.73 9.49
C TYR A 185 5.34 18.21 8.05
N GLN A 186 5.79 19.47 7.94
CA GLN A 186 6.66 19.85 6.83
C GLN A 186 7.96 19.06 6.99
N ILE A 187 8.08 17.92 6.30
CA ILE A 187 9.41 17.35 6.04
C ILE A 187 10.06 18.33 5.07
N ASP A 188 10.79 19.28 5.63
CA ASP A 188 11.63 20.24 4.94
C ASP A 188 12.84 19.47 4.37
N PHE A 189 12.60 18.66 3.34
CA PHE A 189 13.67 17.98 2.59
C PHE A 189 14.30 19.02 1.66
N LYS A 190 15.15 19.87 2.23
CA LYS A 190 16.12 20.68 1.49
C LYS A 190 17.44 19.92 1.46
N PRO A 191 17.78 19.20 0.39
CA PRO A 191 19.17 18.84 0.18
C PRO A 191 19.94 20.15 -0.01
N LYS A 192 20.89 20.43 0.89
CA LYS A 192 21.85 21.51 0.70
C LYS A 192 22.77 21.09 -0.45
N TRP A 193 22.45 21.55 -1.65
CA TRP A 193 23.35 21.51 -2.80
C TRP A 193 24.20 22.77 -2.75
N GLY A 194 25.50 22.62 -2.50
CA GLY A 194 26.51 23.58 -2.92
C GLY A 194 26.88 23.35 -4.38
#